data_AF-A0A1U7CLP5-F1
#
_entry.id   AF-A0A1U7CLP5-F1
#
_cell.length_a   1.000
_cell.length_b   1.000
_cell.length_c   1.000
_cell.angle_alpha   90.00
_cell.angle_beta   90.00
_cell.angle_gamma   90.00
#
_symmetry.space_group_name_H-M   'P 1'
#
loop_
_entity.id
_entity.type
_entity.pdbx_description
1 polymer ?
#
loop_
_entity_poly.entity_id
_entity_poly.type
_entity_poly.pdbx_seq_one_letter_code
_entity_poly.pdbx_strand_id
1 'polypeptide(L)'
;MATDAQIQANRANAKRSSGPKTDDGKARSRLNALKHGLRATTVNFVLPHEDPAELESKIQEWIDDYQPTNAIERELVSRAARISWSLDRAERYETALLAKQVRKAMLRSRAKRVAKVCDLGRKLFYMAGKRLLPISGPAWTDDPSAFVARLEETPEGAQWLLDRWVEMRCLIISNENWTFLDQFRFVRLLGKQPLAAIDDPELNEIFLAWETIEDHWGTRFWLQMQELTPYEDPAFSAWRVWREIVPRPESAEAGVEFLRSIAEREIERLQDLIVDLEEIEGDDAVELAEQASFSASDAAERLRRFQTARTRELLRTIDLLAKLRKAETQPRKAEKRTPKEPNPPVPPPAPRKPPAPRPSYRSDSIETLVAEGMTDYLAKLLEAGERPSRSPQIGANEPNPPSPTAGGRPASAREVPDTSPNRRRRNSLAGGSGLS
;
A
#
# COMPACT_ATOMS: atom_id res chain seq x y z
N MET A 1 6.19 40.81 -4.96
CA MET A 1 5.63 41.75 -3.96
C MET A 1 4.13 41.53 -3.88
N ALA A 2 3.53 41.66 -2.70
CA ALA A 2 2.07 41.51 -2.53
C ALA A 2 1.33 42.70 -3.14
N THR A 3 0.16 42.47 -3.72
CA THR A 3 -0.67 43.51 -4.36
C THR A 3 -1.40 44.37 -3.33
N ASP A 4 -1.79 45.60 -3.68
CA ASP A 4 -2.51 46.50 -2.77
C ASP A 4 -3.83 45.92 -2.25
N ALA A 5 -4.52 45.15 -3.10
CA ALA A 5 -5.71 44.38 -2.72
C ALA A 5 -5.41 43.32 -1.66
N GLN A 6 -4.28 42.60 -1.76
CA GLN A 6 -3.84 41.67 -0.73
C GLN A 6 -3.49 42.39 0.58
N ILE A 7 -2.88 43.58 0.52
CA ILE A 7 -2.51 44.37 1.70
C ILE A 7 -3.77 44.86 2.44
N GLN A 8 -4.78 45.36 1.73
CA GLN A 8 -6.05 45.78 2.34
C GLN A 8 -6.82 44.61 2.94
N ALA A 9 -6.90 43.47 2.24
CA ALA A 9 -7.55 42.27 2.75
C ALA A 9 -6.86 41.75 4.02
N ASN A 10 -5.52 41.74 4.04
CA ASN A 10 -4.75 41.34 5.22
C ASN A 10 -4.97 42.28 6.42
N ARG A 11 -5.08 43.60 6.19
CA ARG A 11 -5.41 44.57 7.25
C ARG A 11 -6.82 44.37 7.80
N ALA A 12 -7.80 44.06 6.95
CA ALA A 12 -9.18 43.79 7.38
C ALA A 12 -9.28 42.47 8.18
N ASN A 13 -8.58 41.42 7.74
CA ASN A 13 -8.53 40.13 8.43
C ASN A 13 -7.81 40.22 9.78
N ALA A 14 -6.75 41.02 9.87
CA ALA A 14 -6.04 41.26 11.13
C ALA A 14 -6.92 41.90 12.21
N LYS A 15 -7.88 42.77 11.83
CA LYS A 15 -8.85 43.36 12.78
C LYS A 15 -9.89 42.36 13.30
N ARG A 16 -10.12 41.26 12.59
CA ARG A 16 -11.04 40.17 12.98
C ARG A 16 -10.34 39.03 13.72
N SER A 17 -9.05 38.85 13.50
CA SER A 17 -8.21 37.85 14.16
C SER A 17 -7.49 38.46 15.36
N SER A 18 -8.21 38.74 16.45
CA SER A 18 -7.54 38.97 17.73
C SER A 18 -7.30 37.61 18.35
N GLY A 19 -6.06 37.12 18.29
CA GLY A 19 -5.67 35.86 18.92
C GLY A 19 -6.10 35.77 20.41
N PRO A 20 -6.01 34.60 21.03
CA PRO A 20 -6.57 34.36 22.35
C PRO A 20 -6.03 35.37 23.39
N LYS A 21 -6.94 36.08 24.06
CA LYS A 21 -6.60 37.14 25.03
C LYS A 21 -6.56 36.66 26.48
N THR A 22 -7.23 35.56 26.80
CA THR A 22 -7.25 34.95 28.13
C THR A 22 -6.10 33.97 28.30
N ASP A 23 -5.63 33.77 29.53
CA ASP A 23 -4.56 32.79 29.80
C ASP A 23 -5.00 31.37 29.46
N ASP A 24 -6.27 31.05 29.69
CA ASP A 24 -6.92 29.80 29.26
C ASP A 24 -6.95 29.66 27.73
N GLY A 25 -7.29 30.75 27.02
CA GLY A 25 -7.29 30.79 25.55
C GLY A 25 -5.87 30.66 24.98
N LYS A 26 -4.87 31.28 25.62
CA LYS A 26 -3.46 31.15 25.25
C LYS A 26 -2.94 29.74 25.53
N ALA A 27 -3.35 29.13 26.64
CA ALA A 27 -3.02 27.75 26.99
C ALA A 27 -3.64 26.73 26.02
N ARG A 28 -4.85 26.99 25.51
CA ARG A 28 -5.45 26.15 24.45
C ARG A 28 -4.77 26.40 23.11
N SER A 29 -4.50 27.66 22.76
CA SER A 29 -3.84 28.00 21.49
C SER A 29 -2.38 27.56 21.41
N ARG A 30 -1.63 27.48 22.52
CA ARG A 30 -0.26 26.93 22.53
C ARG A 30 -0.24 25.45 22.13
N LEU A 31 -1.34 24.73 22.37
CA LEU A 31 -1.48 23.31 22.06
C LEU A 31 -1.86 23.09 20.58
N ASN A 32 -2.40 24.09 19.88
CA ASN A 32 -2.72 23.98 18.45
C ASN A 32 -1.47 23.87 17.55
N ALA A 33 -0.32 24.37 18.01
CA ALA A 33 0.96 24.22 17.31
C ALA A 33 1.66 22.87 17.61
N LEU A 34 1.12 22.08 18.54
CA LEU A 34 1.72 20.85 19.01
C LEU A 34 1.42 19.72 18.02
N LYS A 35 2.38 19.45 17.13
CA LYS A 35 2.22 18.43 16.07
C LYS A 35 2.21 17.00 16.61
N HIS A 36 3.04 16.70 17.60
CA HIS A 36 3.23 15.33 18.11
C HIS A 36 3.42 15.22 19.64
N GLY A 37 3.72 16.31 20.36
CA GLY A 37 3.85 16.30 21.83
C GLY A 37 5.09 15.60 22.43
N LEU A 38 5.79 14.76 21.67
CA LEU A 38 6.95 13.96 22.11
C LEU A 38 8.07 14.73 22.84
N ARG A 39 8.24 16.04 22.60
CA ARG A 39 9.27 16.88 23.28
C ARG A 39 8.70 17.87 24.30
N ALA A 40 7.42 17.78 24.66
CA ALA A 40 6.84 18.69 25.64
C ALA A 40 7.54 18.51 27.00
N THR A 41 8.32 19.51 27.42
CA THR A 41 9.10 19.47 28.67
C THR A 41 8.27 19.98 29.86
N THR A 42 7.12 20.62 29.63
CA THR A 42 6.41 21.29 30.71
C THR A 42 4.89 21.33 30.50
N VAL A 43 4.19 20.96 31.57
CA VAL A 43 2.80 21.30 31.98
C VAL A 43 1.70 20.25 31.75
N ASN A 44 1.84 19.26 30.87
CA ASN A 44 0.88 18.13 30.93
C ASN A 44 1.48 16.89 30.27
N PHE A 45 1.67 15.83 31.05
CA PHE A 45 2.01 14.50 30.51
C PHE A 45 0.88 13.94 29.65
N VAL A 46 -0.27 14.61 29.62
CA VAL A 46 -1.51 14.23 28.94
C VAL A 46 -1.83 15.28 27.87
N LEU A 47 -1.96 14.86 26.61
CA LEU A 47 -2.36 15.72 25.50
C LEU A 47 -3.84 16.10 25.61
N PRO A 48 -4.31 17.17 24.93
CA PRO A 48 -5.71 17.62 25.01
C PRO A 48 -6.79 16.58 24.70
N HIS A 49 -6.43 15.49 24.02
CA HIS A 49 -7.33 14.41 23.60
C HIS A 49 -7.10 13.10 24.37
N GLU A 50 -6.16 13.11 25.32
CA GLU A 50 -5.91 11.98 26.20
C GLU A 50 -6.62 12.21 27.53
N ASP A 51 -7.08 11.14 28.16
CA ASP A 51 -7.74 11.21 29.46
C ASP A 51 -6.69 11.22 30.59
N PRO A 52 -6.63 12.27 31.42
CA PRO A 52 -5.74 12.27 32.58
C PRO A 52 -6.03 11.13 33.56
N ALA A 53 -7.27 10.66 33.65
CA ALA A 53 -7.65 9.56 34.54
C ALA A 53 -7.03 8.22 34.10
N GLU A 54 -6.87 7.98 32.80
CA GLU A 54 -6.20 6.78 32.28
C GLU A 54 -4.72 6.75 32.63
N LEU A 55 -4.03 7.89 32.52
CA LEU A 55 -2.62 7.98 32.92
C LEU A 55 -2.46 7.77 34.42
N GLU A 56 -3.33 8.38 35.24
CA GLU A 56 -3.29 8.20 36.69
C GLU A 56 -3.60 6.75 37.07
N SER A 57 -4.56 6.11 36.42
CA SER A 57 -4.87 4.70 36.58
C SER A 57 -3.67 3.81 36.27
N LYS A 58 -2.95 4.07 35.16
CA LYS A 58 -1.73 3.34 34.80
C LYS A 58 -0.62 3.54 35.84
N ILE A 59 -0.47 4.76 36.37
CA ILE A 59 0.49 5.04 37.44
C ILE A 59 0.13 4.26 38.70
N GLN A 60 -1.15 4.26 39.08
CA GLN A 60 -1.63 3.57 40.27
C GLN A 60 -1.47 2.05 40.15
N GLU A 61 -1.81 1.47 39.00
CA GLU A 61 -1.58 0.06 38.69
C GLU A 61 -0.11 -0.33 38.90
N TRP A 62 0.83 0.48 38.38
CA TRP A 62 2.26 0.22 38.56
C TRP A 62 2.69 0.35 40.02
N ILE A 63 2.11 1.28 40.78
CA ILE A 63 2.37 1.42 42.22
C ILE A 63 1.87 0.19 42.97
N ASP A 64 0.67 -0.28 42.65
CA ASP A 64 0.04 -1.44 43.30
C ASP A 64 0.84 -2.72 43.02
N ASP A 65 1.32 -2.90 41.78
CA ASP A 65 2.14 -4.04 41.38
C ASP A 65 3.53 -4.02 42.02
N TYR A 66 4.21 -2.87 41.98
CA TYR A 66 5.59 -2.79 42.49
C TYR A 66 5.66 -2.69 44.01
N GLN A 67 4.60 -2.23 44.69
CA GLN A 67 4.54 -2.02 46.14
C GLN A 67 5.74 -1.23 46.70
N PRO A 68 5.94 0.03 46.27
CA PRO A 68 7.06 0.84 46.70
C PRO A 68 7.01 1.19 48.20
N THR A 69 8.09 0.88 48.92
CA THR A 69 8.13 1.00 50.40
C THR A 69 8.40 2.43 50.88
N ASN A 70 9.07 3.25 50.07
CA ASN A 70 9.46 4.60 50.41
C ASN A 70 9.13 5.61 49.30
N ALA A 71 9.30 6.92 49.59
CA ALA A 71 8.97 7.98 48.65
C ALA A 71 9.83 7.98 47.37
N ILE A 72 11.09 7.53 47.47
CA ILE A 72 12.00 7.45 46.31
C ILE A 72 11.56 6.33 45.38
N GLU A 73 11.23 5.15 45.91
CA GLU A 73 10.68 4.06 45.12
C GLU A 73 9.37 4.45 44.44
N ARG A 74 8.45 5.12 45.17
CA ARG A 74 7.19 5.62 44.60
C ARG A 74 7.45 6.52 43.40
N GLU A 75 8.35 7.48 43.52
CA GLU A 75 8.68 8.38 42.41
C GLU A 75 9.30 7.64 41.22
N LEU A 76 10.19 6.66 41.45
CA LEU A 76 10.79 5.87 40.37
C LEU A 76 9.75 5.04 39.63
N VAL A 77 8.80 4.42 40.34
CA VAL A 77 7.69 3.65 39.75
C VAL A 77 6.78 4.57 38.94
N SER A 78 6.33 5.69 39.51
CA SER A 78 5.49 6.67 38.79
C SER A 78 6.20 7.25 37.56
N ARG A 79 7.52 7.49 37.65
CA ARG A 79 8.32 7.94 36.51
C ARG A 79 8.37 6.88 35.42
N ALA A 80 8.58 5.61 35.77
CA ALA A 80 8.61 4.51 34.82
C ALA A 80 7.27 4.37 34.08
N ALA A 81 6.15 4.46 34.79
CA ALA A 81 4.80 4.44 34.20
C ALA A 81 4.58 5.60 33.21
N ARG A 82 5.02 6.82 33.54
CA ARG A 82 4.95 7.99 32.63
C ARG A 82 5.83 7.83 31.39
N ILE A 83 7.00 7.21 31.51
CA ILE A 83 7.87 6.92 30.36
C ILE A 83 7.20 5.87 29.45
N SER A 84 6.61 4.81 30.03
CA SER A 84 5.82 3.83 29.27
C SER A 84 4.66 4.50 28.53
N TRP A 85 3.88 5.36 29.19
CA TRP A 85 2.81 6.12 28.53
C TRP A 85 3.31 6.96 27.33
N SER A 86 4.50 7.57 27.47
CA SER A 86 5.13 8.32 26.38
C SER A 86 5.58 7.43 25.22
N LEU A 87 5.97 6.18 25.48
CA LEU A 87 6.30 5.20 24.45
C LEU A 87 5.03 4.75 23.71
N ASP A 88 3.98 4.38 24.47
CA ASP A 88 2.67 4.00 23.92
C ASP A 88 2.11 5.09 23.00
N ARG A 89 2.28 6.37 23.37
CA ARG A 89 1.92 7.51 22.52
C ARG A 89 2.76 7.57 21.24
N ALA A 90 4.07 7.38 21.34
CA ALA A 90 4.97 7.43 20.20
C ALA A 90 4.64 6.32 19.18
N GLU A 91 4.32 5.12 19.66
CA GLU A 91 3.89 3.98 18.85
C GLU A 91 2.55 4.24 18.19
N ARG A 92 1.52 4.71 18.91
CA ARG A 92 0.23 5.12 18.32
C ARG A 92 0.41 6.17 17.22
N TYR A 93 1.28 7.16 17.45
CA TYR A 93 1.58 8.20 16.46
C TYR A 93 2.28 7.62 15.22
N GLU A 94 3.26 6.73 15.40
CA GLU A 94 3.96 6.05 14.30
C GLU A 94 2.98 5.25 13.45
N THR A 95 2.18 4.38 14.08
CA THR A 95 1.16 3.57 13.41
C THR A 95 0.18 4.44 12.63
N ALA A 96 -0.32 5.53 13.21
CA ALA A 96 -1.23 6.44 12.52
C ALA A 96 -0.58 7.15 11.32
N LEU A 97 0.71 7.51 11.43
CA LEU A 97 1.46 8.14 10.35
C LEU A 97 1.69 7.17 9.19
N LEU A 98 2.13 5.95 9.48
CA LEU A 98 2.35 4.89 8.49
C LEU A 98 1.05 4.48 7.81
N ALA A 99 -0.03 4.26 8.56
CA ALA A 99 -1.35 3.96 8.00
C ALA A 99 -1.87 5.09 7.09
N LYS A 100 -1.55 6.35 7.40
CA LYS A 100 -1.88 7.49 6.52
C LYS A 100 -1.01 7.50 5.26
N GLN A 101 0.25 7.12 5.34
CA GLN A 101 1.17 7.01 4.22
C GLN A 101 0.71 5.91 3.24
N VAL A 102 0.42 4.71 3.75
CA VAL A 102 -0.11 3.58 2.97
C VAL A 102 -1.38 3.97 2.24
N ARG A 103 -2.40 4.50 2.94
CA ARG A 103 -3.66 4.94 2.30
C ARG A 103 -3.43 5.97 1.20
N LYS A 104 -2.51 6.92 1.39
CA LYS A 104 -2.17 7.92 0.36
C LYS A 104 -1.47 7.31 -0.84
N ALA A 105 -0.59 6.33 -0.64
CA ALA A 105 0.09 5.63 -1.73
C ALA A 105 -0.94 4.90 -2.60
N MET A 106 -1.85 4.14 -1.97
CA MET A 106 -2.95 3.43 -2.65
C MET A 106 -3.83 4.36 -3.46
N LEU A 107 -4.35 5.43 -2.84
CA LEU A 107 -5.22 6.39 -3.53
C LEU A 107 -4.53 7.06 -4.73
N ARG A 108 -3.23 7.36 -4.63
CA ARG A 108 -2.46 7.93 -5.74
C ARG A 108 -2.24 6.92 -6.86
N SER A 109 -1.96 5.65 -6.52
CA SER A 109 -1.80 4.58 -7.51
C SER A 109 -3.07 4.44 -8.33
N ARG A 110 -4.22 4.28 -7.66
CA ARG A 110 -5.53 4.21 -8.30
C ARG A 110 -5.85 5.43 -9.16
N ALA A 111 -5.63 6.64 -8.65
CA ALA A 111 -5.89 7.87 -9.43
C ALA A 111 -5.04 7.95 -10.71
N LYS A 112 -3.78 7.49 -10.67
CA LYS A 112 -2.91 7.43 -11.86
C LYS A 112 -3.42 6.39 -12.87
N ARG A 113 -3.85 5.21 -12.41
CA ARG A 113 -4.40 4.18 -13.30
C ARG A 113 -5.68 4.65 -13.98
N VAL A 114 -6.63 5.21 -13.23
CA VAL A 114 -7.86 5.78 -13.79
C VAL A 114 -7.55 6.87 -14.83
N ALA A 115 -6.59 7.76 -14.55
CA ALA A 115 -6.18 8.77 -15.53
C ALA A 115 -5.58 8.15 -16.80
N LYS A 116 -4.77 7.09 -16.68
CA LYS A 116 -4.23 6.32 -17.81
C LYS A 116 -5.35 5.65 -18.62
N VAL A 117 -6.33 5.04 -17.95
CA VAL A 117 -7.51 4.43 -18.59
C VAL A 117 -8.30 5.47 -19.37
N CYS A 118 -8.58 6.65 -18.80
CA CYS A 118 -9.27 7.72 -19.53
C CYS A 118 -8.48 8.22 -20.76
N ASP A 119 -7.16 8.34 -20.65
CA ASP A 119 -6.30 8.73 -21.78
C ASP A 119 -6.32 7.66 -22.88
N LEU A 120 -6.15 6.38 -22.51
CA LEU A 120 -6.21 5.25 -23.44
C LEU A 120 -7.59 5.09 -24.09
N GLY A 121 -8.68 5.25 -23.34
CA GLY A 121 -10.03 5.17 -23.89
C GLY A 121 -10.35 6.30 -24.87
N ARG A 122 -9.89 7.52 -24.58
CA ARG A 122 -9.99 8.65 -25.53
C ARG A 122 -9.23 8.34 -26.81
N LYS A 123 -8.01 7.84 -26.66
CA LYS A 123 -7.13 7.42 -27.74
C LYS A 123 -7.75 6.30 -28.58
N LEU A 124 -8.31 5.27 -27.96
CA LEU A 124 -8.93 4.14 -28.65
C LEU A 124 -10.01 4.59 -29.65
N PHE A 125 -10.83 5.58 -29.26
CA PHE A 125 -11.88 6.14 -30.12
C PHE A 125 -11.48 7.41 -30.85
N TYR A 126 -10.20 7.75 -30.85
CA TYR A 126 -9.68 8.90 -31.58
C TYR A 126 -9.24 8.47 -32.98
N MET A 127 -9.82 9.07 -34.02
CA MET A 127 -9.32 8.91 -35.39
C MET A 127 -8.06 9.75 -35.58
N ALA A 128 -6.88 9.11 -35.56
CA ALA A 128 -5.63 9.83 -35.81
C ALA A 128 -5.44 10.12 -37.31
N GLY A 129 -4.90 11.31 -37.60
CA GLY A 129 -4.60 11.74 -38.96
C GLY A 129 -3.75 13.01 -38.94
N LYS A 130 -3.16 13.37 -40.08
CA LYS A 130 -2.40 14.62 -40.21
C LYS A 130 -3.32 15.84 -40.01
N ARG A 131 -2.70 16.96 -39.62
CA ARG A 131 -3.27 18.33 -39.52
C ARG A 131 -3.82 18.93 -40.82
N LEU A 132 -4.41 18.10 -41.68
CA LEU A 132 -5.03 18.49 -42.94
C LEU A 132 -6.53 18.76 -42.79
N LEU A 133 -7.16 18.29 -41.70
CA LEU A 133 -8.56 18.56 -41.36
C LEU A 133 -8.68 19.32 -40.03
N PRO A 134 -9.71 20.17 -39.82
CA PRO A 134 -9.87 21.01 -38.62
C PRO A 134 -10.00 20.26 -37.27
N ILE A 135 -10.10 18.93 -37.29
CA ILE A 135 -10.39 18.07 -36.12
C ILE A 135 -9.18 17.17 -35.75
N SER A 136 -8.07 17.27 -36.48
CA SER A 136 -6.86 16.45 -36.29
C SER A 136 -6.18 16.64 -34.93
N GLY A 137 -5.63 15.56 -34.40
CA GLY A 137 -5.18 15.45 -33.01
C GLY A 137 -3.66 15.40 -32.90
N PRO A 138 -3.12 14.98 -31.75
CA PRO A 138 -1.67 14.85 -31.56
C PRO A 138 -1.05 13.92 -32.61
N ALA A 139 0.26 14.01 -32.82
CA ALA A 139 1.00 13.02 -33.61
C ALA A 139 1.36 11.84 -32.69
N TRP A 140 0.56 10.79 -32.71
CA TRP A 140 0.78 9.55 -31.97
C TRP A 140 0.41 8.37 -32.88
N THR A 141 1.08 7.23 -32.71
CA THR A 141 0.81 6.03 -33.51
C THR A 141 -0.58 5.51 -33.17
N ASP A 142 -1.48 5.44 -34.15
CA ASP A 142 -2.85 4.94 -33.94
C ASP A 142 -2.92 3.43 -34.13
N ASP A 143 -2.73 2.72 -33.02
CA ASP A 143 -2.77 1.27 -32.95
C ASP A 143 -3.85 0.82 -31.95
N PRO A 144 -5.08 0.50 -32.42
CA PRO A 144 -6.18 0.10 -31.55
C PRO A 144 -5.86 -1.14 -30.72
N SER A 145 -5.12 -2.09 -31.30
CA SER A 145 -4.71 -3.32 -30.60
C SER A 145 -3.83 -3.00 -29.39
N ALA A 146 -2.89 -2.06 -29.55
CA ALA A 146 -2.05 -1.62 -28.46
C ALA A 146 -2.83 -0.88 -27.36
N PHE A 147 -3.90 -0.13 -27.69
CA PHE A 147 -4.71 0.52 -26.66
C PHE A 147 -5.59 -0.46 -25.90
N VAL A 148 -6.20 -1.43 -26.59
CA VAL A 148 -6.97 -2.50 -25.97
C VAL A 148 -6.07 -3.31 -25.04
N ALA A 149 -4.92 -3.79 -25.53
CA ALA A 149 -3.97 -4.54 -24.71
C ALA A 149 -3.53 -3.76 -23.45
N ARG A 150 -3.27 -2.45 -23.57
CA ARG A 150 -2.88 -1.61 -22.43
C ARG A 150 -4.02 -1.29 -21.45
N LEU A 151 -5.26 -1.33 -21.91
CA LEU A 151 -6.43 -1.24 -21.02
C LEU A 151 -6.61 -2.55 -20.26
N GLU A 152 -6.37 -3.68 -20.91
CA GLU A 152 -6.41 -5.02 -20.33
C GLU A 152 -5.27 -5.32 -19.33
N GLU A 153 -4.28 -4.45 -19.19
CA GLU A 153 -3.24 -4.55 -18.14
C GLU A 153 -3.77 -4.32 -16.71
N THR A 154 -4.98 -3.79 -16.54
CA THR A 154 -5.48 -3.34 -15.23
C THR A 154 -6.97 -3.62 -15.05
N PRO A 155 -7.45 -3.95 -13.83
CA PRO A 155 -8.88 -4.16 -13.58
C PRO A 155 -9.73 -2.96 -14.03
N GLU A 156 -9.28 -1.73 -13.76
CA GLU A 156 -10.05 -0.54 -14.12
C GLU A 156 -10.13 -0.32 -15.63
N GLY A 157 -9.13 -0.75 -16.40
CA GLY A 157 -9.14 -0.64 -17.85
C GLY A 157 -9.97 -1.75 -18.51
N ALA A 158 -9.88 -2.99 -18.01
CA ALA A 158 -10.72 -4.09 -18.45
C ALA A 158 -12.21 -3.83 -18.14
N GLN A 159 -12.52 -3.30 -16.94
CA GLN A 159 -13.88 -2.85 -16.60
C GLN A 159 -14.36 -1.73 -17.54
N TRP A 160 -13.48 -0.80 -17.89
CA TRP A 160 -13.83 0.27 -18.82
C TRP A 160 -14.19 -0.28 -20.22
N LEU A 161 -13.46 -1.28 -20.71
CA LEU A 161 -13.78 -1.98 -21.97
C LEU A 161 -15.10 -2.76 -21.85
N LEU A 162 -15.30 -3.47 -20.75
CA LEU A 162 -16.53 -4.22 -20.46
C LEU A 162 -17.76 -3.31 -20.54
N ASP A 163 -17.69 -2.13 -19.91
CA ASP A 163 -18.78 -1.15 -19.97
C ASP A 163 -19.09 -0.72 -21.41
N ARG A 164 -18.07 -0.53 -22.26
CA ARG A 164 -18.28 -0.16 -23.68
C ARG A 164 -18.89 -1.30 -24.48
N TRP A 165 -18.51 -2.53 -24.21
CA TRP A 165 -19.12 -3.70 -24.85
C TRP A 165 -20.56 -3.92 -24.38
N VAL A 166 -20.87 -3.67 -23.11
CA VAL A 166 -22.25 -3.68 -22.60
C VAL A 166 -23.10 -2.60 -23.27
N GLU A 167 -22.58 -1.37 -23.41
CA GLU A 167 -23.24 -0.31 -24.19
C GLU A 167 -23.51 -0.74 -25.63
N MET A 168 -22.52 -1.38 -26.27
CA MET A 168 -22.66 -1.87 -27.64
C MET A 168 -23.73 -2.96 -27.76
N ARG A 169 -23.76 -3.91 -26.82
CA ARG A 169 -24.81 -4.94 -26.75
C ARG A 169 -26.19 -4.32 -26.56
N CYS A 170 -26.32 -3.30 -25.72
CA CYS A 170 -27.58 -2.58 -25.53
C CYS A 170 -28.05 -1.89 -26.83
N LEU A 171 -27.14 -1.28 -27.59
CA LEU A 171 -27.43 -0.67 -28.89
C LEU A 171 -27.91 -1.70 -29.93
N ILE A 172 -27.27 -2.88 -29.96
CA ILE A 172 -27.68 -3.98 -30.85
C ILE A 172 -29.09 -4.47 -30.49
N ILE A 173 -29.40 -4.62 -29.21
CA ILE A 173 -30.70 -5.11 -28.73
C ILE A 173 -31.81 -4.06 -28.91
N SER A 174 -31.50 -2.77 -28.82
CA SER A 174 -32.51 -1.71 -28.96
C SER A 174 -33.07 -1.59 -30.39
N ASN A 175 -32.42 -2.20 -31.38
CA ASN A 175 -32.82 -2.15 -32.79
C ASN A 175 -32.95 -0.70 -33.31
N GLU A 176 -32.08 0.18 -32.80
CA GLU A 176 -31.94 1.56 -33.28
C GLU A 176 -31.00 1.57 -34.49
N ASN A 177 -31.10 2.61 -35.32
CA ASN A 177 -30.21 2.74 -36.47
C ASN A 177 -28.77 2.93 -36.00
N TRP A 178 -27.85 2.19 -36.63
CA TRP A 178 -26.42 2.37 -36.39
C TRP A 178 -25.99 3.77 -36.83
N THR A 179 -25.00 4.34 -36.15
CA THR A 179 -24.31 5.52 -36.65
C THR A 179 -22.89 5.17 -37.08
N PHE A 180 -22.26 6.06 -37.85
CA PHE A 180 -20.84 5.97 -38.17
C PHE A 180 -19.97 5.77 -36.91
N LEU A 181 -20.31 6.46 -35.82
CA LEU A 181 -19.56 6.38 -34.57
C LEU A 181 -19.73 5.01 -33.89
N ASP A 182 -20.90 4.39 -34.00
CA ASP A 182 -21.16 3.07 -33.41
C ASP A 182 -20.39 1.99 -34.16
N GLN A 183 -20.41 2.02 -35.50
CA GLN A 183 -19.59 1.13 -36.34
C GLN A 183 -18.10 1.31 -36.04
N PHE A 184 -17.63 2.56 -35.98
CA PHE A 184 -16.25 2.87 -35.64
C PHE A 184 -15.87 2.32 -34.26
N ARG A 185 -16.68 2.58 -33.22
CA ARG A 185 -16.44 2.06 -31.87
C ARG A 185 -16.44 0.53 -31.83
N PHE A 186 -17.36 -0.13 -32.52
CA PHE A 186 -17.43 -1.59 -32.57
C PHE A 186 -16.13 -2.20 -33.09
N VAL A 187 -15.63 -1.71 -34.23
CA VAL A 187 -14.35 -2.19 -34.80
C VAL A 187 -13.18 -1.88 -33.88
N ARG A 188 -13.15 -0.67 -33.30
CA ARG A 188 -12.04 -0.23 -32.45
C ARG A 188 -11.99 -1.00 -31.13
N LEU A 189 -13.13 -1.34 -30.55
CA LEU A 189 -13.20 -2.19 -29.36
C LEU A 189 -12.62 -3.58 -29.58
N LEU A 190 -12.67 -4.11 -30.80
CA LEU A 190 -12.00 -5.36 -31.19
C LEU A 190 -10.47 -5.20 -31.35
N GLY A 191 -9.93 -4.00 -31.13
CA GLY A 191 -8.52 -3.72 -31.36
C GLY A 191 -8.15 -3.66 -32.85
N LYS A 192 -9.13 -3.56 -33.75
CA LYS A 192 -8.92 -3.60 -35.21
C LYS A 192 -9.01 -2.22 -35.85
N GLN A 193 -8.39 -2.08 -37.02
CA GLN A 193 -8.58 -0.92 -37.89
C GLN A 193 -9.69 -1.21 -38.92
N PRO A 194 -10.61 -0.27 -39.22
CA PRO A 194 -11.68 -0.50 -40.21
C PRO A 194 -11.18 -0.95 -41.58
N LEU A 195 -10.03 -0.43 -42.02
CA LEU A 195 -9.43 -0.81 -43.30
C LEU A 195 -8.88 -2.24 -43.35
N ALA A 196 -8.79 -2.95 -42.22
CA ALA A 196 -8.42 -4.36 -42.18
C ALA A 196 -9.54 -5.27 -42.70
N ALA A 197 -10.78 -4.78 -42.84
CA ALA A 197 -11.93 -5.57 -43.26
C ALA A 197 -11.77 -6.25 -44.63
N ILE A 198 -10.85 -5.78 -45.49
CA ILE A 198 -10.61 -6.40 -46.81
C ILE A 198 -9.79 -7.69 -46.73
N ASP A 199 -9.09 -7.92 -45.61
CA ASP A 199 -8.16 -9.04 -45.43
C ASP A 199 -8.44 -9.84 -44.13
N ASP A 200 -9.23 -9.30 -43.19
CA ASP A 200 -9.68 -9.95 -41.95
C ASP A 200 -11.08 -10.54 -42.14
N PRO A 201 -11.25 -11.88 -42.16
CA PRO A 201 -12.54 -12.52 -42.45
C PRO A 201 -13.66 -12.19 -41.46
N GLU A 202 -13.36 -12.14 -40.16
CA GLU A 202 -14.36 -11.84 -39.13
C GLU A 202 -14.79 -10.37 -39.23
N LEU A 203 -13.84 -9.46 -39.47
CA LEU A 203 -14.16 -8.06 -39.69
C LEU A 203 -14.92 -7.84 -40.99
N ASN A 204 -14.63 -8.62 -42.04
CA ASN A 204 -15.41 -8.60 -43.27
C ASN A 204 -16.87 -9.00 -43.00
N GLU A 205 -17.08 -10.07 -42.24
CA GLU A 205 -18.42 -10.55 -41.87
C GLU A 205 -19.21 -9.50 -41.07
N ILE A 206 -18.56 -8.76 -40.17
CA ILE A 206 -19.19 -7.63 -39.44
C ILE A 206 -19.74 -6.59 -40.43
N PHE A 207 -18.96 -6.22 -41.44
CA PHE A 207 -19.37 -5.23 -42.44
C PHE A 207 -20.48 -5.77 -43.33
N LEU A 208 -20.43 -7.05 -43.71
CA LEU A 208 -21.49 -7.71 -44.45
C LEU A 208 -22.77 -7.87 -43.62
N ALA A 209 -22.66 -8.06 -42.30
CA ALA A 209 -23.81 -8.06 -41.40
C ALA A 209 -24.49 -6.68 -41.39
N TRP A 210 -23.73 -5.59 -41.31
CA TRP A 210 -24.29 -4.24 -41.46
C TRP A 210 -24.95 -4.03 -42.83
N GLU A 211 -24.32 -4.49 -43.91
CA GLU A 211 -24.87 -4.42 -45.27
C GLU A 211 -26.16 -5.24 -45.42
N THR A 212 -26.30 -6.37 -44.72
CA THR A 212 -27.52 -7.19 -44.72
C THR A 212 -28.63 -6.58 -43.86
N ILE A 213 -28.28 -5.88 -42.78
CA ILE A 213 -29.25 -5.19 -41.91
C ILE A 213 -29.82 -3.95 -42.60
N GLU A 214 -28.95 -3.12 -43.18
CA GLU A 214 -29.33 -1.91 -43.89
C GLU A 214 -28.49 -1.78 -45.16
N ASP A 215 -29.17 -1.62 -46.30
CA ASP A 215 -28.52 -1.57 -47.60
C ASP A 215 -27.46 -0.46 -47.64
N HIS A 216 -26.27 -0.79 -48.15
CA HIS A 216 -25.10 0.09 -48.25
C HIS A 216 -24.45 0.52 -46.93
N TRP A 217 -24.89 0.04 -45.76
CA TRP A 217 -24.37 0.54 -44.49
C TRP A 217 -22.91 0.12 -44.22
N GLY A 218 -22.56 -1.14 -44.47
CA GLY A 218 -21.20 -1.65 -44.31
C GLY A 218 -20.24 -1.05 -45.33
N THR A 219 -20.65 -1.06 -46.60
CA THR A 219 -19.82 -0.59 -47.71
C THR A 219 -19.56 0.92 -47.63
N ARG A 220 -20.59 1.73 -47.31
CA ARG A 220 -20.42 3.19 -47.16
C ARG A 220 -19.50 3.54 -46.00
N PHE A 221 -19.62 2.84 -44.87
CA PHE A 221 -18.72 3.04 -43.74
C PHE A 221 -17.27 2.77 -44.14
N TRP A 222 -17.01 1.67 -44.85
CA TRP A 222 -15.66 1.34 -45.33
C TRP A 222 -15.09 2.41 -46.26
N LEU A 223 -15.87 2.85 -47.26
CA LEU A 223 -15.46 3.89 -48.21
C LEU A 223 -15.16 5.21 -47.49
N GLN A 224 -15.98 5.59 -46.51
CA GLN A 224 -15.74 6.77 -45.70
C GLN A 224 -14.45 6.65 -44.87
N MET A 225 -14.15 5.48 -44.30
CA MET A 225 -12.89 5.24 -43.60
C MET A 225 -11.68 5.32 -44.53
N GLN A 226 -11.82 4.87 -45.77
CA GLN A 226 -10.79 5.00 -46.80
C GLN A 226 -10.51 6.48 -47.12
N GLU A 227 -11.55 7.29 -47.33
CA GLU A 227 -11.41 8.73 -47.60
C GLU A 227 -10.75 9.49 -46.44
N LEU A 228 -11.05 9.11 -45.19
CA LEU A 228 -10.52 9.75 -43.99
C LEU A 228 -9.09 9.32 -43.65
N THR A 229 -8.60 8.21 -44.21
CA THR A 229 -7.25 7.69 -43.91
C THR A 229 -6.20 8.44 -44.74
N PRO A 230 -5.17 9.06 -44.12
CA PRO A 230 -4.14 9.78 -44.87
C PRO A 230 -3.41 8.90 -45.89
N TYR A 231 -3.09 9.48 -47.05
CA TYR A 231 -2.39 8.83 -48.16
C TYR A 231 -0.94 8.41 -47.85
N GLU A 232 -0.37 8.88 -46.74
CA GLU A 232 1.05 8.69 -46.41
C GLU A 232 1.34 7.45 -45.55
N ASP A 233 0.35 6.57 -45.37
CA ASP A 233 0.58 5.24 -44.82
C ASP A 233 1.42 4.40 -45.82
N PRO A 234 2.51 3.72 -45.40
CA PRO A 234 3.56 3.24 -46.32
C PRO A 234 3.15 2.18 -47.35
N ALA A 235 1.90 1.70 -47.36
CA ALA A 235 1.48 0.61 -48.23
C ALA A 235 0.00 0.70 -48.69
N PHE A 236 -0.35 1.60 -49.63
CA PHE A 236 -1.53 1.45 -50.52
C PHE A 236 -2.94 1.89 -50.02
N SER A 237 -3.10 2.84 -49.08
CA SER A 237 -4.45 3.23 -48.57
C SER A 237 -5.48 3.61 -49.66
N ALA A 238 -5.05 4.33 -50.69
CA ALA A 238 -5.90 4.75 -51.82
C ALA A 238 -6.14 3.68 -52.90
N TRP A 239 -5.37 2.59 -52.90
CA TRP A 239 -5.49 1.50 -53.88
C TRP A 239 -6.20 0.27 -53.29
N ARG A 240 -6.60 0.32 -52.02
CA ARG A 240 -7.51 -0.65 -51.42
C ARG A 240 -8.87 -0.54 -52.08
N VAL A 241 -9.53 -1.68 -52.29
CA VAL A 241 -10.88 -1.77 -52.85
C VAL A 241 -11.66 -2.69 -51.94
N TRP A 242 -12.91 -2.32 -51.64
CA TRP A 242 -13.82 -3.16 -50.89
C TRP A 242 -13.96 -4.55 -51.55
N ARG A 243 -13.93 -5.60 -50.74
CA ARG A 243 -14.03 -7.01 -51.17
C ARG A 243 -14.91 -7.77 -50.19
N GLU A 244 -15.76 -8.63 -50.72
CA GLU A 244 -16.50 -9.62 -49.92
C GLU A 244 -15.69 -10.92 -49.94
N ILE A 245 -15.08 -11.27 -48.81
CA ILE A 245 -14.19 -12.44 -48.70
C ILE A 245 -14.82 -13.59 -47.91
N VAL A 246 -16.00 -13.34 -47.31
CA VAL A 246 -16.83 -14.31 -46.61
C VAL A 246 -18.28 -14.19 -47.10
N PRO A 247 -19.12 -15.24 -46.97
CA PRO A 247 -20.52 -15.15 -47.36
C PRO A 247 -21.28 -14.13 -46.50
N ARG A 248 -22.29 -13.48 -47.09
CA ARG A 248 -23.21 -12.60 -46.36
C ARG A 248 -24.11 -13.40 -45.42
N PRO A 249 -24.52 -12.85 -44.27
CA PRO A 249 -25.56 -13.44 -43.43
C PRO A 249 -26.86 -13.66 -44.21
N GLU A 250 -27.59 -14.73 -43.88
CA GLU A 250 -28.80 -15.16 -44.61
C GLU A 250 -29.97 -14.16 -44.50
N SER A 251 -30.01 -13.39 -43.41
CA SER A 251 -31.04 -12.38 -43.15
C SER A 251 -30.52 -11.26 -42.24
N ALA A 252 -31.29 -10.18 -42.13
CA ALA A 252 -30.98 -9.09 -41.20
C ALA A 252 -30.93 -9.58 -39.76
N GLU A 253 -31.83 -10.48 -39.36
CA GLU A 253 -31.84 -11.11 -38.03
C GLU A 253 -30.58 -11.93 -37.78
N ALA A 254 -30.11 -12.70 -38.78
CA ALA A 254 -28.86 -13.44 -38.69
C ALA A 254 -27.65 -12.50 -38.54
N GLY A 255 -27.65 -11.35 -39.23
CA GLY A 255 -26.64 -10.31 -39.07
C GLY A 255 -26.63 -9.69 -37.67
N VAL A 256 -27.79 -9.36 -37.11
CA VAL A 256 -27.91 -8.83 -35.74
C VAL A 256 -27.46 -9.86 -34.71
N GLU A 257 -27.84 -11.12 -34.88
CA GLU A 257 -27.43 -12.23 -34.01
C GLU A 257 -25.91 -12.40 -34.00
N PHE A 258 -25.29 -12.36 -35.19
CA PHE A 258 -23.84 -12.43 -35.33
C PHE A 258 -23.14 -11.29 -34.56
N LEU A 259 -23.55 -10.04 -34.77
CA LEU A 259 -22.98 -8.89 -34.06
C LEU A 259 -23.19 -8.99 -32.54
N ARG A 260 -24.36 -9.48 -32.11
CA ARG A 260 -24.65 -9.71 -30.69
C ARG A 260 -23.73 -10.76 -30.09
N SER A 261 -23.49 -11.86 -30.80
CA SER A 261 -22.62 -12.95 -30.34
C SER A 261 -21.19 -12.49 -30.09
N ILE A 262 -20.68 -11.56 -30.91
CA ILE A 262 -19.36 -10.95 -30.71
C ILE A 262 -19.34 -10.14 -29.42
N ALA A 263 -20.36 -9.30 -29.20
CA ALA A 263 -20.45 -8.48 -27.99
C ALA A 263 -20.58 -9.35 -26.72
N GLU A 264 -21.37 -10.43 -26.77
CA GLU A 264 -21.52 -11.37 -25.66
C GLU A 264 -20.22 -12.10 -25.34
N ARG A 265 -19.50 -12.57 -26.37
CA ARG A 265 -18.19 -13.22 -26.21
C ARG A 265 -17.15 -12.30 -25.58
N GLU A 266 -17.07 -11.04 -26.03
CA GLU A 266 -16.12 -10.08 -25.47
C GLU A 266 -16.49 -9.67 -24.04
N ILE A 267 -17.78 -9.60 -23.71
CA ILE A 267 -18.25 -9.35 -22.34
C ILE A 267 -17.81 -10.49 -21.41
N GLU A 268 -18.04 -11.75 -21.80
CA GLU A 268 -17.64 -12.92 -21.02
C GLU A 268 -16.12 -12.96 -20.82
N ARG A 269 -15.34 -12.78 -21.90
CA ARG A 269 -13.88 -12.73 -21.84
C ARG A 269 -13.36 -11.65 -20.89
N LEU A 270 -13.95 -10.45 -20.92
CA LEU A 270 -13.54 -9.34 -20.06
C LEU A 270 -13.95 -9.56 -18.60
N GLN A 271 -15.09 -10.20 -18.35
CA GLN A 271 -15.51 -10.57 -16.99
C GLN A 271 -14.51 -11.55 -16.35
N ASP A 272 -14.08 -12.57 -17.10
CA ASP A 272 -13.08 -13.52 -16.63
C ASP A 272 -11.73 -12.83 -16.39
N LEU A 273 -11.29 -12.00 -17.35
CA LEU A 273 -10.03 -11.24 -17.22
C LEU A 273 -10.02 -10.32 -16.00
N ILE A 274 -11.15 -9.67 -15.67
CA ILE A 274 -11.24 -8.80 -14.50
C ILE A 274 -10.99 -9.58 -13.21
N VAL A 275 -11.53 -10.80 -13.10
CA VAL A 275 -11.32 -11.66 -11.92
C VAL A 275 -9.84 -11.95 -11.73
N ASP A 276 -9.15 -12.36 -12.81
CA ASP A 276 -7.72 -12.66 -12.77
C ASP A 276 -6.87 -11.42 -12.40
N LEU A 277 -7.21 -10.25 -12.96
CA LEU A 277 -6.49 -9.01 -12.69
C LEU A 277 -6.72 -8.49 -11.26
N GLU A 278 -7.92 -8.68 -10.70
CA GLU A 278 -8.22 -8.29 -9.31
C GLU A 278 -7.44 -9.14 -8.30
N GLU A 279 -7.21 -10.42 -8.58
CA GLU A 279 -6.36 -11.28 -7.77
C GLU A 279 -4.91 -10.78 -7.76
N ILE A 280 -4.34 -10.53 -8.96
CA ILE A 280 -2.98 -9.99 -9.11
C ILE A 280 -2.84 -8.62 -8.44
N GLU A 281 -3.81 -7.72 -8.63
CA GLU A 281 -3.76 -6.40 -8.01
C GLU A 281 -3.84 -6.49 -6.47
N GLY A 282 -4.55 -7.48 -5.93
CA GLY A 282 -4.59 -7.77 -4.50
C GLY A 282 -3.18 -7.95 -3.93
N ASP A 283 -2.35 -8.74 -4.61
CA ASP A 283 -0.96 -9.00 -4.23
C ASP A 283 -0.07 -7.75 -4.37
N ASP A 284 -0.17 -7.03 -5.49
CA ASP A 284 0.56 -5.77 -5.71
C ASP A 284 0.20 -4.69 -4.67
N ALA A 285 -1.07 -4.65 -4.24
CA ALA A 285 -1.52 -3.75 -3.20
C ALA A 285 -0.94 -4.13 -1.84
N VAL A 286 -0.73 -5.41 -1.54
CA VAL A 286 -0.01 -5.82 -0.32
C VAL A 286 1.44 -5.33 -0.38
N GLU A 287 2.14 -5.56 -1.49
CA GLU A 287 3.54 -5.13 -1.63
C GLU A 287 3.68 -3.60 -1.53
N LEU A 288 2.83 -2.84 -2.23
CA LEU A 288 2.84 -1.38 -2.17
C LEU A 288 2.52 -0.87 -0.75
N ALA A 289 1.65 -1.56 0.00
CA ALA A 289 1.39 -1.24 1.39
C ALA A 289 2.62 -1.49 2.27
N GLU A 290 3.31 -2.61 2.08
CA GLU A 290 4.55 -2.92 2.81
C GLU A 290 5.64 -1.88 2.52
N GLN A 291 5.88 -1.55 1.25
CA GLN A 291 6.84 -0.52 0.86
C GLN A 291 6.48 0.85 1.48
N ALA A 292 5.19 1.20 1.52
CA ALA A 292 4.71 2.44 2.13
C ALA A 292 4.66 2.41 3.66
N SER A 293 4.74 1.23 4.29
CA SER A 293 4.77 1.06 5.75
C SER A 293 6.13 1.42 6.36
N PHE A 294 7.17 1.59 5.54
CA PHE A 294 8.46 2.07 6.00
C PHE A 294 8.62 3.58 5.76
N SER A 295 9.11 4.31 6.77
CA SER A 295 9.46 5.73 6.65
C SER A 295 10.94 5.97 6.92
N ALA A 296 11.69 6.22 5.84
CA ALA A 296 13.10 6.62 5.87
C ALA A 296 13.32 8.12 6.14
N SER A 297 12.27 8.89 6.46
CA SER A 297 12.39 10.34 6.64
C SER A 297 13.15 10.72 7.91
N ASP A 298 13.82 11.89 7.91
CA ASP A 298 14.44 12.46 9.11
C ASP A 298 13.47 12.57 10.30
N ALA A 299 12.19 12.85 10.03
CA ALA A 299 11.18 12.93 11.07
C ALA A 299 10.91 11.57 11.72
N ALA A 300 10.82 10.51 10.92
CA ALA A 300 10.70 9.14 11.40
C ALA A 300 11.98 8.68 12.11
N GLU A 301 13.16 9.08 11.63
CA GLU A 301 14.41 8.81 12.34
C GLU A 301 14.47 9.49 13.71
N ARG A 302 14.04 10.76 13.80
CA ARG A 302 13.92 11.47 15.09
C ARG A 302 12.93 10.80 16.04
N LEU A 303 11.83 10.23 15.52
CA LEU A 303 10.86 9.47 16.29
C LEU A 303 11.47 8.17 16.84
N ARG A 304 12.14 7.37 15.98
CA ARG A 304 12.86 6.16 16.41
C ARG A 304 13.91 6.46 17.46
N ARG A 305 14.73 7.50 17.26
CA ARG A 305 15.72 7.96 18.25
C ARG A 305 15.06 8.36 19.57
N PHE A 306 13.89 9.01 19.53
CA PHE A 306 13.11 9.34 20.72
C PHE A 306 12.61 8.09 21.43
N GLN A 307 12.00 7.14 20.72
CA GLN A 307 11.57 5.84 21.28
C GLN A 307 12.76 5.12 21.91
N THR A 308 13.88 4.95 21.20
CA THR A 308 15.10 4.30 21.74
C THR A 308 15.66 5.03 22.97
N ALA A 309 15.58 6.36 23.02
CA ALA A 309 16.00 7.12 24.20
C ALA A 309 15.07 6.88 25.40
N ARG A 310 13.75 6.88 25.18
CA ARG A 310 12.75 6.62 26.22
C ARG A 310 12.76 5.19 26.72
N THR A 311 12.92 4.20 25.84
CA THR A 311 13.10 2.79 26.24
C THR A 311 14.34 2.63 27.11
N ARG A 312 15.47 3.25 26.74
CA ARG A 312 16.69 3.23 27.57
C ARG A 312 16.48 3.90 28.93
N GLU A 313 15.74 5.01 28.97
CA GLU A 313 15.39 5.69 30.23
C GLU A 313 14.49 4.82 31.11
N LEU A 314 13.51 4.14 30.53
CA LEU A 314 12.61 3.21 31.22
C LEU A 314 13.41 2.08 31.87
N LEU A 315 14.23 1.38 31.09
CA LEU A 315 15.05 0.27 31.58
C LEU A 315 16.00 0.71 32.70
N ARG A 316 16.65 1.88 32.56
CA ARG A 316 17.52 2.44 33.61
C ARG A 316 16.75 2.76 34.90
N THR A 317 15.51 3.24 34.79
CA THR A 317 14.67 3.57 35.94
C THR A 317 14.29 2.31 36.71
N ILE A 318 13.89 1.25 35.99
CA ILE A 318 13.58 -0.06 36.57
C ILE A 318 14.83 -0.70 37.20
N ASP A 319 15.98 -0.67 36.52
CA ASP A 319 17.24 -1.17 37.05
C ASP A 319 17.68 -0.46 38.34
N LEU A 320 17.50 0.86 38.40
CA LEU A 320 17.81 1.64 39.59
C LEU A 320 16.93 1.23 40.77
N LEU A 321 15.62 1.06 40.53
CA LEU A 321 14.68 0.58 41.54
C LEU A 321 15.09 -0.79 42.07
N ALA A 322 15.42 -1.74 41.18
CA ALA A 322 15.88 -3.07 41.56
C ALA A 322 17.17 -3.04 42.39
N LYS A 323 18.13 -2.16 42.03
CA LYS A 323 19.38 -1.98 42.78
C LYS A 323 19.15 -1.41 44.18
N LEU A 324 18.24 -0.44 44.34
CA LEU A 324 17.90 0.13 45.64
C LEU A 324 17.31 -0.93 46.57
N ARG A 325 16.36 -1.73 46.08
CA ARG A 325 15.77 -2.85 46.83
C ARG A 325 16.80 -3.90 47.27
N LYS A 326 17.76 -4.22 46.39
CA LYS A 326 18.86 -5.13 46.69
C LYS A 326 19.81 -4.56 47.76
N ALA A 327 20.04 -3.25 47.75
CA ALA A 327 20.89 -2.58 48.74
C ALA A 327 20.21 -2.49 50.11
N GLU A 328 18.89 -2.36 50.17
CA GLU A 328 18.12 -2.39 51.44
C GLU A 328 18.07 -3.79 52.07
N THR A 329 18.04 -4.85 51.24
CA THR A 329 18.01 -6.25 51.71
C THR A 329 19.38 -6.82 52.05
N GLN A 330 20.48 -6.19 51.62
CA GLN A 330 21.82 -6.56 52.07
C GLN A 330 22.12 -5.96 53.46
N PRO A 331 22.53 -6.77 54.46
CA PRO A 331 22.92 -6.22 55.75
C PRO A 331 24.10 -5.26 55.55
N ARG A 332 24.00 -4.05 56.13
CA ARG A 332 25.12 -3.10 56.21
C ARG A 332 26.32 -3.86 56.79
N LYS A 333 27.30 -4.22 55.95
CA LYS A 333 28.61 -4.68 56.43
C LYS A 333 29.19 -3.52 57.23
N ALA A 334 29.11 -3.62 58.55
CA ALA A 334 29.84 -2.75 59.45
C ALA A 334 31.32 -2.81 59.05
N GLU A 335 31.87 -1.68 58.61
CA GLU A 335 33.31 -1.51 58.49
C GLU A 335 33.93 -1.63 59.88
N LYS A 336 34.22 -2.85 60.33
CA LYS A 336 35.29 -3.08 61.31
C LYS A 336 36.61 -2.95 60.54
N ARG A 337 37.09 -1.71 60.38
CA ARG A 337 38.52 -1.46 60.16
C ARG A 337 39.24 -1.69 61.50
N THR A 338 39.75 -2.90 61.70
CA THR A 338 40.85 -3.11 62.63
C THR A 338 42.14 -2.56 61.99
N PRO A 339 43.04 -1.90 62.76
CA PRO A 339 44.32 -1.48 62.23
C PRO A 339 45.12 -2.72 61.85
N LYS A 340 45.51 -2.82 60.58
CA LYS A 340 46.41 -3.87 60.09
C LYS A 340 47.84 -3.44 60.44
N GLU A 341 48.60 -4.31 61.11
CA GLU A 341 50.04 -4.14 61.31
C GLU A 341 50.76 -3.85 59.98
N PRO A 342 51.86 -3.07 59.98
CA PRO A 342 52.57 -2.73 58.76
C PRO A 342 53.28 -3.97 58.21
N ASN A 343 52.95 -4.37 56.99
CA ASN A 343 53.73 -5.35 56.26
C ASN A 343 55.13 -4.79 55.93
N PRO A 344 56.19 -5.62 55.95
CA PRO A 344 57.55 -5.20 55.60
C PRO A 344 57.66 -4.76 54.12
N PRO A 345 58.66 -3.94 53.77
CA PRO A 345 58.76 -3.32 52.45
C PRO A 345 58.94 -4.35 51.34
N VAL A 346 58.13 -4.21 50.29
CA VAL A 346 58.18 -5.00 49.05
C VAL A 346 59.41 -4.57 48.23
N PRO A 347 60.20 -5.51 47.65
CA PRO A 347 61.31 -5.17 46.76
C PRO A 347 60.82 -4.56 45.43
N PRO A 348 61.65 -3.78 44.72
CA PRO A 348 61.23 -3.03 43.54
C PRO A 348 60.77 -3.95 42.39
N PRO A 349 59.80 -3.51 41.56
CA PRO A 349 59.19 -4.35 40.54
C PRO A 349 60.19 -4.67 39.42
N ALA A 350 60.29 -5.95 39.07
CA ALA A 350 61.00 -6.38 37.87
C ALA A 350 60.37 -5.75 36.60
N PRO A 351 61.18 -5.45 35.56
CA PRO A 351 60.72 -4.78 34.36
C PRO A 351 59.64 -5.61 33.64
N ARG A 352 58.57 -4.93 33.22
CA ARG A 352 57.46 -5.50 32.45
C ARG A 352 57.98 -6.07 31.12
N LYS A 353 57.67 -7.34 30.84
CA LYS A 353 57.84 -7.91 29.48
C LYS A 353 57.03 -7.08 28.47
N PRO A 354 57.57 -6.79 27.28
CA PRO A 354 56.83 -6.08 26.24
C PRO A 354 55.62 -6.91 25.79
N PRO A 355 54.53 -6.26 25.35
CA PRO A 355 53.34 -6.95 24.90
C PRO A 355 53.66 -7.80 23.66
N ALA A 356 53.15 -9.03 23.63
CA ALA A 356 53.17 -9.85 22.42
C ALA A 356 52.49 -9.09 21.25
N PRO A 357 52.95 -9.26 20.01
CA PRO A 357 52.32 -8.61 18.88
C PRO A 357 50.89 -9.14 18.71
N ARG A 358 49.96 -8.24 18.40
CA ARG A 358 48.58 -8.60 18.02
C ARG A 358 48.66 -9.48 16.76
N PRO A 359 47.78 -10.48 16.59
CA PRO A 359 47.72 -11.22 15.34
C PRO A 359 47.36 -10.24 14.23
N SER A 360 48.28 -10.02 13.29
CA SER A 360 47.99 -9.32 12.05
C SER A 360 47.00 -10.19 11.28
N TYR A 361 45.75 -9.76 11.18
CA TYR A 361 44.96 -10.19 10.03
C TYR A 361 45.74 -9.74 8.80
N ARG A 362 46.22 -10.69 7.99
CA ARG A 362 46.78 -10.41 6.67
C ARG A 362 45.70 -9.71 5.87
N SER A 363 45.80 -8.40 5.72
CA SER A 363 45.24 -7.72 4.57
C SER A 363 46.32 -7.77 3.50
N ASP A 364 46.23 -8.73 2.59
CA ASP A 364 47.06 -8.69 1.39
C ASP A 364 46.77 -7.38 0.66
N SER A 365 47.83 -6.68 0.22
CA SER A 365 47.68 -5.36 -0.37
C SER A 365 46.94 -5.47 -1.70
N ILE A 366 46.17 -4.45 -2.06
CA ILE A 366 45.36 -4.42 -3.29
C ILE A 366 46.22 -4.70 -4.53
N GLU A 367 47.50 -4.33 -4.50
CA GLU A 367 48.49 -4.59 -5.55
C GLU A 367 48.74 -6.09 -5.81
N THR A 368 48.63 -6.95 -4.78
CA THR A 368 48.74 -8.41 -4.95
C THR A 368 47.48 -9.05 -5.54
N LEU A 369 46.29 -8.46 -5.34
CA LEU A 369 45.01 -8.94 -5.90
C LEU A 369 44.82 -8.56 -7.38
N VAL A 370 45.62 -7.63 -7.90
CA VAL A 370 45.58 -7.22 -9.32
C VAL A 370 46.54 -8.05 -10.17
N ALA A 371 47.58 -8.66 -9.57
CA ALA A 371 48.58 -9.45 -10.29
C ALA A 371 48.16 -10.92 -10.53
N GLU A 372 47.39 -11.53 -9.63
CA GLU A 372 46.68 -12.79 -9.90
C GLU A 372 45.29 -12.42 -10.40
N GLY A 373 45.03 -12.59 -11.70
CA GLY A 373 43.77 -12.20 -12.33
C GLY A 373 42.57 -12.59 -11.46
N MET A 374 41.68 -11.62 -11.21
CA MET A 374 40.58 -11.67 -10.23
C MET A 374 39.66 -12.91 -10.36
N THR A 375 39.75 -13.63 -11.47
CA THR A 375 39.09 -14.91 -11.75
C THR A 375 39.75 -16.12 -11.08
N ASP A 376 41.09 -16.18 -11.00
CA ASP A 376 41.82 -17.33 -10.42
C ASP A 376 41.75 -17.32 -8.89
N TYR A 377 41.71 -16.12 -8.28
CA TYR A 377 41.48 -15.98 -6.85
C TYR A 377 40.08 -16.47 -6.45
N LEU A 378 39.05 -16.15 -7.25
CA LEU A 378 37.68 -16.63 -7.03
C LEU A 378 37.55 -18.13 -7.27
N ALA A 379 38.28 -18.68 -8.26
CA ALA A 379 38.33 -20.11 -8.52
C ALA A 379 39.00 -20.89 -7.37
N LYS A 380 40.13 -20.41 -6.83
CA LYS A 380 40.77 -20.98 -5.63
C LYS A 380 39.87 -20.92 -4.40
N LEU A 381 39.07 -19.87 -4.25
CA LEU A 381 38.12 -19.75 -3.13
C LEU A 381 36.96 -20.76 -3.23
N LEU A 382 36.56 -21.11 -4.46
CA LEU A 382 35.54 -22.12 -4.74
C LEU A 382 36.09 -23.55 -4.63
N GLU A 383 37.34 -23.79 -5.05
CA GLU A 383 38.04 -25.08 -4.91
C GLU A 383 38.45 -25.39 -3.47
N ALA A 384 38.74 -24.37 -2.65
CA ALA A 384 39.14 -24.55 -1.26
C ALA A 384 38.01 -25.05 -0.33
N GLY A 385 36.77 -25.21 -0.82
CA GLY A 385 35.76 -26.10 -0.24
C GLY A 385 35.35 -25.86 1.22
N GLU A 386 35.82 -24.80 1.89
CA GLU A 386 35.47 -24.47 3.27
C GLU A 386 34.41 -23.37 3.29
N ARG A 387 33.14 -23.80 3.28
CA ARG A 387 32.06 -22.99 3.84
C ARG A 387 32.40 -22.73 5.31
N PRO A 388 32.33 -21.48 5.83
CA PRO A 388 32.36 -21.29 7.27
C PRO A 388 31.19 -22.06 7.88
N SER A 389 31.49 -23.13 8.62
CA SER A 389 30.48 -23.86 9.37
C SER A 389 29.95 -22.91 10.44
N ARG A 390 28.70 -22.46 10.26
CA ARG A 390 27.89 -22.11 11.41
C ARG A 390 27.35 -23.41 11.97
N SER A 391 28.13 -24.05 12.85
CA SER A 391 27.54 -24.95 13.82
C SER A 391 26.66 -24.11 14.75
N PRO A 392 25.34 -24.37 14.82
CA PRO A 392 24.50 -23.84 15.88
C PRO A 392 24.91 -24.52 17.18
N GLN A 393 25.25 -23.74 18.22
CA GLN A 393 25.23 -24.29 19.57
C GLN A 393 23.78 -24.60 19.93
N ILE A 394 23.53 -25.89 20.18
CA ILE A 394 22.32 -26.44 20.78
C ILE A 394 22.13 -25.82 22.16
N GLY A 395 20.93 -25.30 22.44
CA GLY A 395 20.52 -24.90 23.77
C GLY A 395 19.23 -24.06 23.80
N ALA A 396 18.08 -24.73 23.65
CA ALA A 396 16.73 -24.38 24.16
C ALA A 396 15.63 -24.56 23.09
N ASN A 397 15.17 -25.79 22.94
CA ASN A 397 13.77 -26.21 22.71
C ASN A 397 13.74 -27.60 22.07
N GLU A 398 14.04 -28.62 22.87
CA GLU A 398 13.33 -29.89 22.70
C GLU A 398 12.13 -29.88 23.67
N PRO A 399 10.95 -30.35 23.22
CA PRO A 399 9.80 -30.49 24.09
C PRO A 399 10.04 -31.59 25.12
N ASN A 400 9.76 -31.30 26.39
CA ASN A 400 9.84 -32.26 27.48
C ASN A 400 9.03 -33.54 27.16
N PRO A 401 9.53 -34.74 27.53
CA PRO A 401 8.76 -35.97 27.49
C PRO A 401 7.64 -35.94 28.56
N PRO A 402 6.45 -36.50 28.29
CA PRO A 402 5.42 -36.63 29.31
C PRO A 402 5.78 -37.74 30.30
N SER A 403 5.69 -37.44 31.60
CA SER A 403 5.80 -38.41 32.72
C SER A 403 4.48 -38.38 33.54
N PRO A 404 4.14 -39.39 34.37
CA PRO A 404 3.16 -40.41 34.01
C PRO A 404 1.89 -40.44 34.90
N THR A 405 0.86 -41.10 34.35
CA THR A 405 -0.21 -41.90 35.01
C THR A 405 -1.12 -41.28 36.09
N ALA A 406 -2.42 -41.25 35.77
CA ALA A 406 -3.52 -41.96 36.44
C ALA A 406 -4.83 -41.46 35.80
N GLY A 407 -5.58 -42.23 35.01
CA GLY A 407 -6.38 -43.37 35.42
C GLY A 407 -7.86 -43.01 35.25
N GLY A 408 -8.61 -43.74 34.41
CA GLY A 408 -10.07 -43.63 34.34
C GLY A 408 -10.69 -43.50 32.95
N ARG A 409 -10.89 -44.64 32.28
CA ARG A 409 -11.96 -44.90 31.29
C ARG A 409 -13.33 -44.96 32.01
N PRO A 410 -14.50 -45.11 31.33
CA PRO A 410 -14.86 -44.80 29.93
C PRO A 410 -16.31 -44.22 29.73
N ALA A 411 -16.61 -43.86 28.47
CA ALA A 411 -17.86 -44.07 27.69
C ALA A 411 -19.24 -43.55 28.16
N SER A 412 -19.88 -42.73 27.32
CA SER A 412 -21.21 -42.97 26.67
C SER A 412 -21.50 -41.81 25.69
N ALA A 413 -21.64 -42.03 24.39
CA ALA A 413 -22.86 -42.43 23.65
C ALA A 413 -24.03 -41.42 23.73
N ARG A 414 -24.45 -40.95 22.53
CA ARG A 414 -25.75 -40.34 22.16
C ARG A 414 -26.01 -38.94 22.79
N GLU A 415 -26.63 -37.97 22.13
CA GLU A 415 -27.85 -38.03 21.32
C GLU A 415 -28.04 -36.68 20.58
N VAL A 416 -28.62 -36.73 19.38
CA VAL A 416 -29.27 -35.58 18.71
C VAL A 416 -30.59 -35.32 19.47
N PRO A 417 -31.07 -34.07 19.58
CA PRO A 417 -32.22 -33.74 18.74
C PRO A 417 -32.26 -32.31 18.21
N ASP A 418 -32.61 -32.27 16.93
CA ASP A 418 -33.42 -31.27 16.25
C ASP A 418 -34.62 -30.81 17.10
N THR A 419 -34.91 -29.51 17.12
CA THR A 419 -36.28 -28.95 17.22
C THR A 419 -36.25 -27.41 17.12
N SER A 420 -36.49 -26.91 15.92
CA SER A 420 -37.45 -25.80 15.73
C SER A 420 -38.87 -26.40 15.84
N PRO A 421 -39.90 -25.70 16.34
CA PRO A 421 -40.50 -24.62 15.55
C PRO A 421 -41.27 -23.52 16.33
N ASN A 422 -41.73 -22.53 15.55
CA ASN A 422 -42.98 -21.77 15.73
C ASN A 422 -43.03 -20.72 16.88
N ARG A 423 -43.72 -19.59 16.78
CA ARG A 423 -44.43 -18.86 15.71
C ARG A 423 -44.94 -17.57 16.37
N ARG A 424 -45.35 -16.62 15.51
CA ARG A 424 -46.43 -15.61 15.71
C ARG A 424 -46.09 -14.38 16.56
N ARG A 425 -46.02 -13.21 15.91
CA ARG A 425 -47.10 -12.33 15.39
C ARG A 425 -47.54 -11.32 16.46
N ARG A 426 -47.33 -10.03 16.18
CA ARG A 426 -48.35 -9.03 15.79
C ARG A 426 -47.62 -7.67 15.72
N ASN A 427 -47.70 -7.00 14.57
CA ASN A 427 -48.64 -5.91 14.27
C ASN A 427 -48.45 -4.72 15.22
N SER A 428 -48.41 -3.46 14.78
CA SER A 428 -48.68 -2.84 13.48
C SER A 428 -48.70 -1.33 13.70
N LEU A 429 -48.39 -0.54 12.66
CA LEU A 429 -49.07 0.73 12.32
C LEU A 429 -48.90 1.88 13.34
N ALA A 430 -48.87 3.16 13.00
CA ALA A 430 -48.99 3.97 11.79
C ALA A 430 -48.27 5.29 12.19
N GLY A 431 -47.66 6.04 11.30
CA GLY A 431 -48.28 6.72 10.18
C GLY A 431 -47.98 8.21 10.32
N GLY A 432 -48.07 8.94 9.21
CA GLY A 432 -48.02 10.41 9.26
C GLY A 432 -47.35 11.04 8.04
N SER A 433 -47.92 10.81 6.86
CA SER A 433 -47.75 11.66 5.70
C SER A 433 -48.42 13.02 5.95
N GLY A 434 -47.84 14.10 5.41
CA GLY A 434 -48.66 15.18 4.85
C GLY A 434 -48.12 16.61 4.97
N LEU A 435 -47.99 17.22 3.79
CA LEU A 435 -48.26 18.62 3.44
C LEU A 435 -47.09 19.63 3.48
N SER A 436 -46.46 19.86 2.32
CA SER A 436 -46.71 21.03 1.44
C SER A 436 -45.76 21.01 0.24
#